data_AF-A0A6P0VYU2-F1
#
_entry.id   AF-A0A6P0VYU2-F1
#
_cell.length_a   1.000
_cell.length_b   1.000
_cell.length_c   1.000
_cell.angle_alpha   90.00
_cell.angle_beta   90.00
_cell.angle_gamma   90.00
#
_symmetry.space_group_name_H-M   'P 1'
#
loop_
_entity.id
_entity.type
_entity.pdbx_description
1 polymer ?
#
loop_
_entity_poly.entity_id
_entity_poly.type
_entity_poly.pdbx_seq_one_letter_code
_entity_poly.pdbx_strand_id
1 'polypeptide(L)'
;GVFEVEIASIADIEEAVTYKGDFQIEGVEANSWYTFQARKPEMSDISQSITRRLNAVLSTFTKEDLQFTDIEYLSFLEKKINKLASKYVIEQFGLEIRITNLSRPRTQQEKLLAEEISQQRATKKIAREKRLAIQQQMAEETDKSKLEELKQLREERLNMLKDLDVEEDDLKKVNKRIKALEKEALTSSLEDDAENILKPHKSRKALSLRHQFAESAKLEGGKDNPLLDSASDTDISKTEEDDIE
;
A
#
# COMPACT_ATOMS: atom_id res chain seq x y z
N GLY A 1 27.17 12.84 0.94
CA GLY A 1 27.10 12.75 2.41
C GLY A 1 25.90 11.94 2.83
N VAL A 2 25.66 11.83 4.13
CA VAL A 2 24.51 11.15 4.73
C VAL A 2 23.77 12.15 5.62
N PHE A 3 22.46 12.02 5.75
CA PHE A 3 21.67 12.75 6.73
C PHE A 3 20.72 11.81 7.48
N GLU A 4 20.40 12.18 8.71
CA GLU A 4 19.44 11.50 9.56
C GLU A 4 18.59 12.54 10.28
N VAL A 5 17.28 12.42 10.15
CA VAL A 5 16.30 13.32 10.75
C VAL A 5 15.41 12.51 11.65
N GLU A 6 15.46 12.81 12.94
CA GLU A 6 14.51 12.30 13.92
C GLU A 6 13.45 13.37 14.16
N ILE A 7 12.20 13.01 13.87
CA ILE A 7 11.03 13.84 14.13
C ILE A 7 10.47 13.34 15.46
N ALA A 8 10.60 14.17 16.49
CA ALA A 8 10.05 13.89 17.79
C ALA A 8 8.54 13.67 17.70
N SER A 9 8.04 12.86 18.63
CA SER A 9 6.62 12.61 18.89
C SER A 9 5.81 13.90 18.73
N ILE A 10 5.13 14.04 17.58
CA ILE A 10 4.04 15.01 17.41
C ILE A 10 2.89 14.47 18.26
N ALA A 11 2.01 15.33 18.77
CA ALA A 11 0.96 14.98 19.75
C ALA A 11 0.15 13.69 19.45
N ASP A 12 0.11 13.24 18.19
CA ASP A 12 -0.59 12.03 17.75
C ASP A 12 0.31 10.77 17.63
N ILE A 13 1.63 10.90 17.54
CA ILE A 13 2.60 9.79 17.39
C ILE A 13 3.38 9.64 18.69
N GLU A 14 3.15 8.59 19.49
CA GLU A 14 3.90 8.38 20.76
C GLU A 14 5.38 8.04 20.55
N GLU A 15 5.77 7.65 19.32
CA GLU A 15 7.14 7.26 18.96
C GLU A 15 7.76 8.23 17.94
N ALA A 16 9.06 8.49 18.08
CA ALA A 16 9.79 9.29 17.11
C ALA A 16 9.87 8.58 15.75
N VAL A 17 9.79 9.37 14.68
CA VAL A 17 9.97 8.88 13.31
C VAL A 17 11.33 9.30 12.80
N THR A 18 12.14 8.31 12.39
CA THR A 18 13.47 8.56 11.84
C THR A 18 13.47 8.42 10.32
N TYR A 19 13.97 9.43 9.62
CA TYR A 19 14.29 9.37 8.19
C TYR A 19 15.80 9.38 8.00
N LYS A 20 16.31 8.50 7.15
CA LYS A 20 17.74 8.44 6.77
C LYS A 20 17.86 8.50 5.26
N GLY A 21 18.90 9.16 4.76
CA GLY A 21 19.16 9.21 3.33
C GLY A 21 20.58 9.62 3.00
N ASP A 22 20.97 9.30 1.78
CA ASP A 22 22.23 9.73 1.20
C ASP A 22 21.98 10.96 0.33
N PHE A 23 22.98 11.82 0.20
CA PHE A 23 22.94 12.91 -0.76
C PHE A 23 24.24 13.00 -1.55
N GLN A 24 24.12 13.37 -2.81
CA GLN A 24 25.25 13.60 -3.70
C GLN A 24 25.21 15.04 -4.21
N ILE A 25 26.37 15.68 -4.26
CA ILE A 25 26.55 16.97 -4.91
C ILE A 25 26.74 16.69 -6.41
N GLU A 26 25.88 17.27 -7.23
CA GLU A 26 25.94 17.11 -8.70
C GLU A 26 26.77 18.20 -9.33
N GLY A 27 26.72 19.41 -8.77
CA GLY A 27 27.44 20.56 -9.27
C GLY A 27 27.12 21.83 -8.50
N VAL A 28 27.59 22.94 -9.04
CA VAL A 28 27.23 24.29 -8.59
C VAL A 28 26.08 24.76 -9.46
N GLU A 29 25.02 25.27 -8.82
CA GLU A 29 23.84 25.79 -9.51
C GLU A 29 24.22 26.96 -10.43
N ALA A 30 23.54 27.05 -11.58
CA ALA A 30 23.67 28.16 -12.50
C ALA A 30 23.53 29.52 -11.78
N ASN A 31 24.51 30.40 -11.96
CA ASN A 31 24.61 31.73 -11.33
C ASN A 31 24.93 31.76 -9.83
N SER A 32 25.14 30.62 -9.18
CA SER A 32 25.44 30.56 -7.74
C SER A 32 26.90 30.29 -7.40
N TRP A 33 27.80 30.40 -8.40
CA TRP A 33 29.25 30.25 -8.22
C TRP A 33 29.82 31.17 -7.13
N TYR A 34 29.38 32.44 -7.11
CA TYR A 34 29.83 33.39 -6.10
C TYR A 34 29.41 32.97 -4.68
N THR A 35 28.17 32.48 -4.52
CA THR A 35 27.65 31.97 -3.24
C THR A 35 28.47 30.79 -2.75
N PHE A 36 28.74 29.82 -3.63
CA PHE A 36 29.55 28.65 -3.31
C PHE A 36 30.97 29.06 -2.89
N GLN A 37 31.62 29.93 -3.68
CA GLN A 37 32.98 30.38 -3.40
C GLN A 37 33.10 31.19 -2.11
N ALA A 38 32.10 32.00 -1.80
CA ALA A 38 32.08 32.81 -0.58
C ALA A 38 31.88 31.95 0.68
N ARG A 39 31.00 30.95 0.61
CA ARG A 39 30.63 30.12 1.77
C ARG A 39 31.57 28.96 2.03
N LYS A 40 32.20 28.40 0.98
CA LYS A 40 33.10 27.23 1.05
C LYS A 40 32.57 26.12 1.97
N PRO A 41 31.34 25.62 1.72
CA PRO A 41 30.70 24.69 2.63
C PRO A 41 31.44 23.36 2.71
N GLU A 42 31.56 22.82 3.92
CA GLU A 42 31.98 21.44 4.11
C GLU A 42 30.78 20.48 3.97
N MET A 43 31.07 19.20 3.73
CA MET A 43 30.03 18.17 3.58
C MET A 43 29.17 18.03 4.85
N SER A 44 29.76 18.27 6.02
CA SER A 44 29.11 18.32 7.34
C SER A 44 28.09 19.47 7.42
N ASP A 45 28.45 20.66 6.94
CA ASP A 45 27.56 21.83 6.95
C ASP A 45 26.31 21.59 6.10
N ILE A 46 26.50 20.97 4.93
CA ILE A 46 25.40 20.62 4.02
C ILE A 46 24.50 19.58 4.68
N SER A 47 25.07 18.53 5.29
CA SER A 47 24.31 17.50 6.00
C SER A 47 23.48 18.10 7.15
N GLN A 48 24.10 18.94 8.00
CA GLN A 48 23.40 19.58 9.12
C GLN A 48 22.31 20.55 8.65
N SER A 49 22.56 21.29 7.57
CA SER A 49 21.60 22.18 6.94
C SER A 49 20.36 21.43 6.43
N ILE A 50 20.57 20.33 5.70
CA ILE A 50 19.49 19.44 5.23
C ILE A 50 18.71 18.91 6.44
N THR A 51 19.40 18.35 7.43
CA THR A 51 18.77 17.77 8.63
C THR A 51 17.91 18.80 9.36
N ARG A 52 18.45 20.00 9.62
CA ARG A 52 17.73 21.06 10.33
C ARG A 52 16.48 21.51 9.56
N ARG A 53 16.59 21.68 8.24
CA ARG A 53 15.47 22.12 7.41
C ARG A 53 14.39 21.05 7.31
N LEU A 54 14.78 19.79 7.07
CA LEU A 54 13.85 18.68 7.01
C LEU A 54 13.16 18.48 8.35
N ASN A 55 13.87 18.59 9.48
CA ASN A 55 13.25 18.53 10.80
C ASN A 55 12.20 19.64 10.97
N ALA A 56 12.54 20.89 10.64
CA ALA A 56 11.62 22.02 10.76
C ALA A 56 10.36 21.89 9.87
N VAL A 57 10.46 21.28 8.70
CA VAL A 57 9.31 21.08 7.81
C VAL A 57 8.51 19.85 8.21
N LEU A 58 9.16 18.71 8.41
CA LEU A 58 8.48 17.44 8.69
C LEU A 58 7.85 17.40 10.09
N SER A 59 8.34 18.20 11.04
CA SER A 59 7.68 18.39 12.35
C SER A 59 6.32 19.10 12.27
N THR A 60 5.99 19.72 11.14
CA THR A 60 4.66 20.33 10.93
C THR A 60 3.64 19.36 10.31
N PHE A 61 4.09 18.16 9.91
CA PHE A 61 3.24 17.19 9.22
C PHE A 61 2.40 16.39 10.23
N THR A 62 1.24 15.91 9.81
CA THR A 62 0.40 15.08 10.66
C THR A 62 0.92 13.65 10.74
N LYS A 63 0.41 12.88 11.73
CA LYS A 63 0.72 11.44 11.86
C LYS A 63 0.45 10.66 10.59
N GLU A 64 -0.69 10.91 9.97
CA GLU A 64 -1.13 10.21 8.76
C GLU A 64 -0.15 10.47 7.60
N ASP A 65 0.38 11.69 7.52
CA ASP A 65 1.34 12.08 6.49
C ASP A 65 2.74 11.50 6.71
N LEU A 66 3.10 11.19 7.97
CA LEU A 66 4.40 10.61 8.36
C LEU A 66 4.35 9.07 8.45
N GLN A 67 3.16 8.49 8.49
CA GLN A 67 2.95 7.04 8.55
C GLN A 67 2.97 6.40 7.16
N PHE A 68 3.51 5.18 7.11
CA PHE A 68 3.68 4.43 5.87
C PHE A 68 2.50 3.50 5.65
N THR A 69 1.60 3.85 4.73
CA THR A 69 0.53 2.93 4.30
C THR A 69 0.80 2.29 2.93
N ASP A 70 1.53 2.97 2.04
CA ASP A 70 1.70 2.55 0.64
C ASP A 70 3.08 2.93 0.02
N ILE A 71 3.55 2.12 -0.94
CA ILE A 71 4.78 2.35 -1.73
C ILE A 71 4.63 3.61 -2.61
N GLU A 72 3.44 3.87 -3.14
CA GLU A 72 3.17 5.08 -3.92
C GLU A 72 3.40 6.34 -3.09
N TYR A 73 2.99 6.29 -1.81
CA TYR A 73 3.18 7.38 -0.87
C TYR A 73 4.65 7.60 -0.52
N LEU A 74 5.45 6.54 -0.42
CA LEU A 74 6.91 6.62 -0.26
C LEU A 74 7.54 7.41 -1.41
N SER A 75 7.24 7.04 -2.65
CA SER A 75 7.79 7.73 -3.83
C SER A 75 7.38 9.21 -3.89
N PHE A 76 6.16 9.51 -3.45
CA PHE A 76 5.68 10.89 -3.35
C PHE A 76 6.45 11.69 -2.29
N LEU A 77 6.62 11.13 -1.09
CA LEU A 77 7.32 11.76 0.02
C LEU A 77 8.81 11.95 -0.30
N GLU A 78 9.42 10.97 -0.97
CA GLU A 78 10.79 11.06 -1.49
C GLU A 78 10.96 12.24 -2.46
N LYS A 79 10.06 12.38 -3.44
CA LYS A 79 10.08 13.51 -4.39
C LYS A 79 9.94 14.85 -3.67
N LYS A 80 9.06 14.94 -2.66
CA LYS A 80 8.89 16.15 -1.85
C LYS A 80 10.14 16.48 -1.04
N ILE A 81 10.71 15.51 -0.33
CA ILE A 81 11.93 15.70 0.45
C ILE A 81 13.08 16.12 -0.45
N ASN A 82 13.26 15.46 -1.58
CA ASN A 82 14.30 15.78 -2.55
C ASN A 82 14.15 17.22 -3.06
N LYS A 83 12.94 17.61 -3.51
CA LYS A 83 12.66 18.99 -3.96
C LYS A 83 12.93 20.03 -2.88
N LEU A 84 12.53 19.77 -1.64
CA LEU A 84 12.72 20.69 -0.51
C LEU A 84 14.20 20.84 -0.14
N ALA A 85 14.92 19.73 -0.03
CA ALA A 85 16.33 19.73 0.32
C ALA A 85 17.18 20.38 -0.78
N SER A 86 16.96 20.01 -2.06
CA SER A 86 17.68 20.60 -3.18
C SER A 86 17.46 22.11 -3.26
N LYS A 87 16.21 22.58 -3.17
CA LYS A 87 15.92 24.02 -3.16
C LYS A 87 16.68 24.75 -2.05
N TYR A 88 16.70 24.18 -0.85
CA TYR A 88 17.33 24.82 0.29
C TYR A 88 18.86 24.83 0.21
N VAL A 89 19.47 23.74 -0.26
CA VAL A 89 20.93 23.67 -0.45
C VAL A 89 21.41 24.57 -1.57
N ILE A 90 20.59 24.75 -2.61
CA ILE A 90 20.78 25.77 -3.64
C ILE A 90 20.79 27.17 -3.00
N GLU A 91 19.73 27.55 -2.27
CA GLU A 91 19.62 28.87 -1.66
C GLU A 91 20.73 29.15 -0.62
N GLN A 92 21.11 28.13 0.15
CA GLN A 92 22.09 28.28 1.22
C GLN A 92 23.54 28.13 0.74
N PHE A 93 23.83 27.37 -0.31
CA PHE A 93 25.21 27.05 -0.67
C PHE A 93 25.52 27.20 -2.16
N GLY A 94 24.51 27.43 -2.99
CA GLY A 94 24.66 27.47 -4.43
C GLY A 94 24.95 26.12 -5.06
N LEU A 95 24.59 25.01 -4.39
CA LEU A 95 24.94 23.66 -4.80
C LEU A 95 23.70 22.88 -5.25
N GLU A 96 23.82 22.18 -6.36
CA GLU A 96 22.83 21.20 -6.81
C GLU A 96 23.10 19.87 -6.13
N ILE A 97 22.06 19.33 -5.48
CA ILE A 97 22.14 18.02 -4.82
C ILE A 97 21.01 17.11 -5.27
N ARG A 98 21.31 15.81 -5.20
CA ARG A 98 20.33 14.72 -5.32
C ARG A 98 20.33 13.90 -4.06
N ILE A 99 19.15 13.70 -3.48
CA ILE A 99 18.96 12.72 -2.41
C ILE A 99 18.70 11.34 -3.02
N THR A 100 19.37 10.33 -2.47
CA THR A 100 19.20 8.91 -2.82
C THR A 100 19.03 8.08 -1.54
N ASN A 101 18.58 6.84 -1.69
CA ASN A 101 18.45 5.87 -0.59
C ASN A 101 17.62 6.39 0.61
N LEU A 102 16.57 7.18 0.33
CA LEU A 102 15.68 7.63 1.39
C LEU A 102 14.97 6.43 2.02
N SER A 103 15.16 6.26 3.31
CA SER A 103 14.57 5.17 4.08
C SER A 103 13.99 5.68 5.39
N ARG A 104 12.92 5.03 5.84
CA ARG A 104 12.33 5.22 7.16
C ARG A 104 12.06 3.85 7.76
N PRO A 105 12.75 3.46 8.86
CA PRO A 105 12.37 2.26 9.58
C PRO A 105 10.96 2.37 10.14
N ARG A 106 10.24 1.25 10.18
CA ARG A 106 8.93 1.17 10.86
C ARG A 106 9.11 1.44 12.35
N THR A 107 8.14 2.17 12.91
CA THR A 107 7.98 2.35 14.36
C THR A 107 7.63 1.01 15.02
N GLN A 108 7.79 0.90 16.34
CA GLN A 108 7.44 -0.34 17.05
C GLN A 108 5.94 -0.62 16.96
N GLN A 109 5.10 0.42 17.09
CA GLN A 109 3.65 0.30 16.88
C GLN A 109 3.30 -0.26 15.50
N GLU A 110 3.92 0.24 14.43
CA GLU A 110 3.71 -0.29 13.07
C GLU A 110 4.20 -1.73 12.91
N LYS A 111 5.28 -2.11 13.59
CA LYS A 111 5.76 -3.50 13.59
C LYS A 111 4.76 -4.44 14.26
N LEU A 112 4.23 -4.05 15.43
CA LEU A 112 3.22 -4.83 16.15
C LEU A 112 1.94 -5.00 15.33
N LEU A 113 1.42 -3.91 14.73
CA LEU A 113 0.26 -3.98 13.85
C LEU A 113 0.49 -4.86 12.63
N ALA A 114 1.67 -4.76 12.00
CA ALA A 114 2.02 -5.61 10.86
C ALA A 114 2.10 -7.09 11.25
N GLU A 115 2.62 -7.38 12.44
CA GLU A 115 2.69 -8.73 12.98
C GLU A 115 1.28 -9.28 13.27
N GLU A 116 0.41 -8.51 13.92
CA GLU A 116 -0.98 -8.89 14.18
C GLU A 116 -1.73 -9.22 12.87
N ILE A 117 -1.61 -8.35 11.85
CA ILE A 117 -2.20 -8.59 10.53
C ILE A 117 -1.66 -9.88 9.91
N SER A 118 -0.36 -10.17 10.06
CA SER A 118 0.25 -11.39 9.55
C SER A 118 -0.29 -12.64 10.25
N GLN A 119 -0.44 -12.59 11.57
CA GLN A 119 -1.00 -13.67 12.38
C GLN A 119 -2.47 -13.91 12.04
N GLN A 120 -3.26 -12.85 11.86
CA GLN A 120 -4.65 -12.96 11.41
C GLN A 120 -4.77 -13.58 10.00
N ARG A 121 -3.83 -13.29 9.10
CA ARG A 121 -3.80 -13.94 7.77
C ARG A 121 -3.42 -15.40 7.86
N ALA A 122 -2.44 -15.75 8.71
CA ALA A 122 -2.01 -17.13 8.92
C ALA A 122 -3.14 -17.98 9.52
N THR A 123 -3.82 -17.48 10.56
CA THR A 123 -4.98 -18.16 11.17
C THR A 123 -6.13 -18.34 10.20
N LYS A 124 -6.45 -17.33 9.39
CA LYS A 124 -7.46 -17.45 8.31
C LYS A 124 -7.08 -18.51 7.28
N LYS A 125 -5.80 -18.59 6.90
CA LYS A 125 -5.30 -19.62 5.97
C LYS A 125 -5.47 -21.02 6.55
N ILE A 126 -5.06 -21.22 7.80
CA ILE A 126 -5.21 -22.50 8.52
C ILE A 126 -6.69 -22.89 8.64
N ALA A 127 -7.58 -21.95 8.97
CA ALA A 127 -9.01 -22.22 9.06
C ALA A 127 -9.61 -22.62 7.70
N ARG A 128 -9.14 -22.01 6.60
CA ARG A 128 -9.53 -22.38 5.23
C ARG A 128 -9.05 -23.78 4.86
N GLU A 129 -7.79 -24.11 5.16
CA GLU A 129 -7.21 -25.44 4.93
C GLU A 129 -7.97 -26.52 5.71
N LYS A 130 -8.30 -26.27 6.98
CA LYS A 130 -9.12 -27.19 7.79
C LYS A 130 -10.51 -27.42 7.20
N ARG A 131 -11.17 -26.36 6.71
CA ARG A 131 -12.49 -26.48 6.06
C ARG A 131 -12.43 -27.34 4.79
N LEU A 132 -11.41 -27.12 3.97
CA LEU A 132 -11.20 -27.91 2.76
C LEU A 132 -10.95 -29.38 3.09
N ALA A 133 -10.12 -29.67 4.10
CA ALA A 133 -9.87 -31.04 4.55
C ALA A 133 -11.14 -31.75 5.06
N ILE A 134 -11.98 -31.04 5.82
CA ILE A 134 -13.26 -31.60 6.28
C ILE A 134 -14.20 -31.88 5.10
N GLN A 135 -14.28 -30.97 4.12
CA GLN A 135 -15.09 -31.20 2.92
C GLN A 135 -14.61 -32.42 2.13
N GLN A 136 -13.29 -32.58 1.97
CA GLN A 136 -12.71 -33.75 1.32
C GLN A 136 -13.04 -35.03 2.07
N GLN A 137 -12.93 -35.06 3.40
CA GLN A 137 -13.30 -36.22 4.20
C GLN A 137 -14.78 -36.58 4.06
N MET A 138 -15.67 -35.59 4.12
CA MET A 138 -17.10 -35.82 3.93
C MET A 138 -17.40 -36.36 2.53
N ALA A 139 -16.75 -35.84 1.49
CA ALA A 139 -16.88 -36.33 0.12
C ALA A 139 -16.42 -37.80 0.02
N GLU A 140 -15.24 -38.11 0.56
CA GLU A 140 -14.70 -39.47 0.61
C GLU A 140 -15.64 -40.45 1.35
N GLU A 141 -16.25 -40.02 2.46
CA GLU A 141 -17.23 -40.84 3.19
C GLU A 141 -18.50 -41.06 2.38
N THR A 142 -19.02 -40.03 1.70
CA THR A 142 -20.18 -40.19 0.82
C THR A 142 -19.90 -41.12 -0.35
N ASP A 143 -18.69 -41.07 -0.93
CA ASP A 143 -18.30 -41.95 -2.02
C ASP A 143 -18.15 -43.40 -1.54
N LYS A 144 -17.58 -43.62 -0.35
CA LYS A 144 -17.52 -44.96 0.26
C LYS A 144 -18.91 -45.53 0.50
N SER A 145 -19.84 -44.75 1.06
CA SER A 145 -21.23 -45.16 1.27
C SER A 145 -21.92 -45.55 -0.05
N LYS A 146 -21.74 -44.76 -1.11
CA LYS A 146 -22.29 -45.05 -2.44
C LYS A 146 -21.73 -46.33 -3.03
N LEU A 147 -20.43 -46.58 -2.87
CA LEU A 147 -19.80 -47.82 -3.33
C LEU A 147 -20.33 -49.05 -2.59
N GLU A 148 -20.57 -48.94 -1.28
CA GLU A 148 -21.19 -50.01 -0.48
C GLU A 148 -22.63 -50.30 -0.94
N GLU A 149 -23.46 -49.27 -1.16
CA GLU A 149 -24.82 -49.42 -1.70
C GLU A 149 -24.78 -50.12 -3.07
N LEU A 150 -23.87 -49.72 -3.95
CA LEU A 150 -23.71 -50.30 -5.28
C LEU A 150 -23.31 -51.79 -5.19
N LYS A 151 -22.46 -52.14 -4.23
CA LYS A 151 -22.08 -53.54 -3.97
C LYS A 151 -23.28 -54.37 -3.51
N GLN A 152 -24.08 -53.86 -2.57
CA GLN A 152 -25.28 -54.55 -2.08
C GLN A 152 -26.29 -54.78 -3.21
N LEU A 153 -26.56 -53.76 -4.04
CA LEU A 153 -27.48 -53.89 -5.17
C LEU A 153 -26.99 -54.90 -6.23
N ARG A 154 -25.67 -55.01 -6.43
CA ARG A 154 -25.09 -56.03 -7.34
C ARG A 154 -25.25 -57.44 -6.78
N GLU A 155 -25.08 -57.63 -5.48
CA GLU A 155 -25.32 -58.92 -4.81
C GLU A 155 -26.81 -59.29 -4.86
N GLU A 156 -27.70 -58.34 -4.58
CA GLU A 156 -29.15 -58.51 -4.66
C GLU A 156 -29.60 -58.91 -6.06
N ARG A 157 -29.10 -58.20 -7.10
CA ARG A 157 -29.33 -58.57 -8.50
C ARG A 157 -28.89 -60.00 -8.81
N LEU A 158 -27.74 -60.42 -8.29
CA LEU A 158 -27.19 -61.76 -8.54
C LEU A 158 -28.05 -62.83 -7.86
N ASN A 159 -28.58 -62.55 -6.67
CA ASN A 159 -29.52 -63.44 -5.98
C ASN A 159 -30.87 -63.52 -6.73
N MET A 160 -31.42 -62.40 -7.19
CA MET A 160 -32.63 -62.38 -8.02
C MET A 160 -32.46 -63.14 -9.35
N LEU A 161 -31.26 -63.21 -9.91
CA LEU A 161 -30.99 -64.00 -11.12
C LEU A 161 -30.90 -65.51 -10.87
N LYS A 162 -30.74 -65.95 -9.62
CA LYS A 162 -30.70 -67.37 -9.25
C LYS A 162 -32.08 -67.95 -8.96
N ASP A 163 -33.03 -67.11 -8.56
CA ASP A 163 -34.41 -67.51 -8.27
C ASP A 163 -35.24 -67.55 -9.58
N LEU A 164 -35.95 -68.66 -9.81
CA LEU A 164 -36.69 -68.92 -11.06
C LEU A 164 -38.04 -68.18 -11.17
N ASP A 165 -38.55 -67.62 -10.06
CA ASP A 165 -39.88 -66.98 -9.94
C ASP A 165 -39.80 -65.45 -9.73
N VAL A 166 -38.73 -64.80 -10.17
CA VAL A 166 -38.55 -63.35 -9.94
C VAL A 166 -39.44 -62.51 -10.83
N GLU A 167 -40.18 -61.58 -10.21
CA GLU A 167 -40.95 -60.55 -10.91
C GLU A 167 -40.02 -59.62 -11.70
N GLU A 168 -40.26 -59.53 -13.01
CA GLU A 168 -39.44 -58.77 -13.96
C GLU A 168 -39.36 -57.27 -13.63
N ASP A 169 -40.38 -56.74 -12.93
CA ASP A 169 -40.44 -55.35 -12.49
C ASP A 169 -39.46 -55.03 -11.35
N ASP A 170 -39.20 -55.98 -10.45
CA ASP A 170 -38.24 -55.78 -9.37
C ASP A 170 -36.80 -55.82 -9.88
N LEU A 171 -36.52 -56.71 -10.84
CA LEU A 171 -35.24 -56.72 -11.55
C LEU A 171 -34.98 -55.42 -12.34
N LYS A 172 -36.03 -54.83 -12.93
CA LYS A 172 -35.95 -53.52 -13.60
C LYS A 172 -35.66 -52.39 -12.61
N LYS A 173 -36.28 -52.39 -11.42
CA LYS A 173 -36.02 -51.40 -10.36
C LYS A 173 -34.56 -51.43 -9.89
N VAL A 174 -34.02 -52.61 -9.59
CA VAL A 174 -32.63 -52.79 -9.14
C VAL A 174 -31.65 -52.32 -10.23
N ASN A 175 -31.87 -52.70 -11.50
CA ASN A 175 -31.02 -52.24 -12.60
C ASN A 175 -31.09 -50.72 -12.83
N LYS A 176 -32.27 -50.10 -12.64
CA LYS A 176 -32.42 -48.65 -12.74
C LYS A 176 -31.67 -47.93 -11.63
N ARG A 177 -31.68 -48.47 -10.40
CA ARG A 177 -30.92 -47.92 -9.27
C ARG A 177 -29.42 -48.05 -9.44
N ILE A 178 -28.93 -49.21 -9.92
CA ILE A 178 -27.51 -49.42 -10.26
C ILE A 178 -27.04 -48.40 -11.30
N LYS A 179 -27.78 -48.22 -12.40
CA LYS A 179 -27.43 -47.24 -13.44
C LYS A 179 -27.43 -45.80 -12.94
N ALA A 180 -28.33 -45.45 -12.03
CA ALA A 180 -28.38 -44.12 -11.44
C ALA A 180 -27.13 -43.85 -10.58
N LEU A 181 -26.75 -44.79 -9.71
CA LEU A 181 -25.57 -44.68 -8.86
C LEU A 181 -24.25 -44.72 -9.67
N GLU A 182 -24.16 -45.54 -10.71
CA GLU A 182 -23.00 -45.57 -11.62
C GLU A 182 -22.83 -44.25 -12.37
N LYS A 183 -23.94 -43.62 -12.79
CA LYS A 183 -23.90 -42.31 -13.44
C LYS A 183 -23.45 -41.22 -12.46
N GLU A 184 -23.94 -41.26 -11.22
CA GLU A 184 -23.58 -40.31 -10.17
C GLU A 184 -22.10 -40.42 -9.76
N ALA A 185 -21.57 -41.64 -9.68
CA ALA A 185 -20.15 -41.91 -9.40
C ALA A 185 -19.22 -41.50 -10.56
N LEU A 186 -19.71 -41.48 -11.80
CA LEU A 186 -18.95 -40.97 -12.95
C LEU A 186 -18.93 -39.44 -13.00
N THR A 187 -20.00 -38.77 -12.58
CA THR A 187 -20.12 -37.31 -12.61
C THR A 187 -19.34 -36.62 -11.51
N SER A 188 -19.25 -37.21 -10.31
CA SER A 188 -18.43 -36.66 -9.22
C SER A 188 -16.92 -36.62 -9.56
N SER A 189 -16.44 -37.51 -10.44
CA SER A 189 -15.04 -37.56 -10.87
C SER A 189 -14.64 -36.50 -11.91
N LEU A 190 -15.59 -35.74 -12.49
CA LEU A 190 -15.34 -34.84 -13.63
C LEU A 190 -15.61 -33.36 -13.34
N GLU A 191 -16.30 -33.02 -12.26
CA GLU A 191 -16.64 -31.63 -11.92
C GLU A 191 -15.58 -30.92 -11.04
N ASP A 192 -14.70 -31.67 -10.37
CA ASP A 192 -13.66 -31.10 -9.49
C ASP A 192 -12.53 -30.35 -10.23
N ASP A 193 -12.35 -30.58 -11.54
CA ASP A 193 -11.28 -29.94 -12.33
C ASP A 193 -11.70 -28.60 -12.96
N ALA A 194 -13.00 -28.29 -13.07
CA ALA A 194 -13.48 -27.16 -13.87
C ALA A 194 -13.65 -25.85 -13.08
N GLU A 195 -13.89 -25.90 -11.76
CA GLU A 195 -14.29 -24.71 -10.99
C GLU A 195 -13.13 -23.95 -10.29
N ASN A 196 -11.89 -24.47 -10.33
CA ASN A 196 -10.74 -23.83 -9.66
C ASN A 196 -9.97 -22.78 -10.51
N ILE A 197 -10.49 -22.37 -11.67
CA ILE A 197 -9.89 -21.28 -12.46
C ILE A 197 -10.29 -19.93 -11.86
N LEU A 198 -9.49 -19.51 -10.87
CA LEU A 198 -9.40 -18.17 -10.29
C LEU A 198 -9.63 -17.04 -11.33
N LYS A 199 -10.79 -16.39 -11.29
CA LYS A 199 -10.96 -15.07 -11.91
C LYS A 199 -10.36 -14.01 -10.98
N PRO A 200 -9.34 -13.24 -11.41
CA PRO A 200 -8.76 -12.18 -10.59
C PRO A 200 -9.76 -11.01 -10.46
N HIS A 201 -10.08 -10.69 -9.22
CA HIS A 201 -10.97 -9.59 -8.83
C HIS A 201 -10.25 -8.26 -9.03
N LYS A 202 -10.58 -7.49 -10.08
CA LYS A 202 -10.10 -6.11 -10.26
C LYS A 202 -10.64 -5.25 -9.12
N SER A 203 -9.75 -4.71 -8.29
CA SER A 203 -10.13 -3.86 -7.14
C SER A 203 -10.44 -2.43 -7.62
N ARG A 204 -11.64 -1.94 -7.27
CA ARG A 204 -12.17 -0.61 -7.59
C ARG A 204 -11.59 0.54 -6.73
N LYS A 205 -10.61 0.28 -5.86
CA LYS A 205 -10.18 1.24 -4.82
C LYS A 205 -9.28 2.39 -5.32
N ALA A 206 -8.65 2.27 -6.49
CA ALA A 206 -7.74 3.30 -7.01
C ALA A 206 -8.43 4.62 -7.43
N LEU A 207 -9.74 4.61 -7.68
CA LEU A 207 -10.49 5.79 -8.12
C LEU A 207 -10.89 6.75 -6.99
N SER A 208 -10.90 6.29 -5.74
CA SER A 208 -11.38 7.07 -4.59
C SER A 208 -10.36 8.11 -4.09
N LEU A 209 -9.06 7.78 -4.09
CA LEU A 209 -8.01 8.66 -3.55
C LEU A 209 -7.74 9.89 -4.43
N ARG A 210 -7.91 9.76 -5.74
CA ARG A 210 -7.67 10.85 -6.69
C ARG A 210 -8.69 11.98 -6.57
N HIS A 211 -9.91 11.67 -6.11
CA HIS A 211 -10.98 12.65 -5.92
C HIS A 211 -10.86 13.43 -4.61
N GLN A 212 -10.35 12.84 -3.54
CA GLN A 212 -10.28 13.50 -2.23
C GLN A 212 -9.18 14.58 -2.14
N PHE A 213 -8.08 14.46 -2.90
CA PHE A 213 -7.01 15.46 -2.89
C PHE A 213 -7.09 16.52 -3.99
N ALA A 214 -7.89 16.29 -5.05
CA ALA A 214 -8.19 17.34 -6.04
C ALA A 214 -9.01 18.49 -5.42
N GLU A 215 -9.72 18.20 -4.32
CA GLU A 215 -10.51 19.17 -3.56
C GLU A 215 -9.62 20.05 -2.66
N SER A 216 -8.53 19.50 -2.12
CA SER A 216 -7.55 20.25 -1.30
C SER A 216 -6.65 21.16 -2.14
N ALA A 217 -6.33 20.78 -3.37
CA ALA A 217 -5.50 21.57 -4.28
C ALA A 217 -6.23 22.80 -4.89
N LYS A 218 -7.57 22.84 -4.84
CA LYS A 218 -8.35 24.00 -5.29
C LYS A 218 -8.41 25.15 -4.26
N LEU A 219 -8.02 24.91 -3.01
CA LEU A 219 -8.03 25.92 -1.95
C LEU A 219 -6.77 26.82 -1.92
N GLU A 220 -5.73 26.51 -2.70
CA GLU A 220 -4.53 27.37 -2.84
C GLU A 220 -4.48 28.17 -4.15
N GLY A 221 -5.52 28.07 -5.01
CA GLY A 221 -5.53 28.66 -6.35
C GLY A 221 -6.37 29.93 -6.54
N GLY A 222 -6.89 30.55 -5.48
CA GLY A 222 -7.82 31.67 -5.60
C GLY A 222 -7.53 32.81 -4.65
N LYS A 223 -6.69 33.77 -5.07
CA LYS A 223 -6.94 35.19 -4.81
C LYS A 223 -6.50 36.02 -6.01
N ASP A 224 -7.47 36.76 -6.49
CA ASP A 224 -7.45 37.73 -7.56
C ASP A 224 -6.37 38.80 -7.36
N ASN A 225 -5.70 39.14 -8.46
CA ASN A 225 -5.03 40.42 -8.61
C ASN A 225 -6.09 41.52 -8.72
N PRO A 226 -6.05 42.58 -7.91
CA PRO A 226 -6.52 43.88 -8.36
C PRO A 226 -5.34 44.64 -8.97
N LEU A 227 -5.47 44.92 -10.26
CA LEU A 227 -4.80 46.06 -10.90
C LEU A 227 -5.01 47.32 -10.05
N LEU A 228 -3.95 48.10 -9.85
CA LEU A 228 -4.06 49.53 -9.63
C LEU A 228 -2.87 50.19 -10.34
N ASP A 229 -3.22 50.87 -11.42
CA ASP A 229 -2.33 51.64 -12.26
C ASP A 229 -2.58 53.14 -11.99
N SER A 230 -1.52 53.93 -12.19
CA SER A 230 -1.49 55.38 -12.41
C SER A 230 -1.60 56.40 -11.24
N ALA A 231 -0.51 57.15 -11.12
CA ALA A 231 -0.39 58.63 -11.16
C ALA A 231 -0.71 59.50 -9.92
N SER A 232 0.35 60.11 -9.39
CA SER A 232 0.56 61.56 -9.07
C SER A 232 1.89 61.64 -8.31
N ASP A 233 2.97 62.26 -8.77
CA ASP A 233 3.23 63.65 -9.19
C ASP A 233 2.83 64.71 -8.15
N THR A 234 3.79 65.06 -7.28
CA THR A 234 4.14 66.40 -6.72
C THR A 234 5.14 66.17 -5.57
N ASP A 235 6.43 66.49 -5.67
CA ASP A 235 7.15 67.77 -5.78
C ASP A 235 7.29 68.57 -4.45
N ILE A 236 8.56 68.70 -4.03
CA ILE A 236 9.24 69.75 -3.23
C ILE A 236 8.75 70.14 -1.81
N SER A 237 9.65 69.97 -0.82
CA SER A 237 10.27 71.02 0.03
C SER A 237 11.08 70.37 1.17
N LYS A 238 12.42 70.44 1.26
CA LYS A 238 13.28 71.51 1.81
C LYS A 238 12.84 72.08 3.17
N THR A 239 13.61 71.76 4.22
CA THR A 239 14.04 72.55 5.41
C THR A 239 14.62 71.54 6.42
N GLU A 240 15.67 71.75 7.20
CA GLU A 240 16.73 72.75 7.34
C GLU A 240 17.69 72.13 8.39
N GLU A 241 19.00 72.32 8.20
CA GLU A 241 19.98 72.23 9.29
C GLU A 241 19.82 73.45 10.19
N ASP A 242 19.90 73.28 11.52
CA ASP A 242 20.76 74.07 12.43
C ASP A 242 20.46 73.76 13.91
N ASP A 243 21.50 73.25 14.58
CA ASP A 243 22.10 73.62 15.87
C ASP A 243 21.31 73.80 17.20
N ILE A 244 22.11 73.66 18.28
CA ILE A 244 21.93 73.95 19.72
C ILE A 244 21.57 72.68 20.53
N GLU A 245 22.37 72.15 21.48
CA GLU A 245 23.50 72.63 22.28
C GLU A 245 24.38 71.43 22.71
#